data_AF-A0A7S0FSZ5-F1
#
_entry.id   AF-A0A7S0FSZ5-F1
#
_cell.length_a   1.000
_cell.length_b   1.000
_cell.length_c   1.000
_cell.angle_alpha   90.00
_cell.angle_beta   90.00
_cell.angle_gamma   90.00
#
_symmetry.space_group_name_H-M   'P 1'
#
loop_
_entity.id
_entity.type
_entity.pdbx_description
1 polymer ?
#
loop_
_entity_poly.entity_id
_entity_poly.type
_entity_poly.pdbx_seq_one_letter_code
_entity_poly.pdbx_strand_id
1 'polypeptide(L)'
;VRLLSAAWLLARGEAYILERMQDLQRRCDGDERAFLEPGRAAELLDQRFGIVAISYGWLSKRHPDPTGFHMRTVQRYLKSHLLWVKGEHLDDVGVFWDFASLPQDAPDGIEKTAEERRAFKRGLHAIGLLYGDPRTMVIQLTKVPEAPQSTDGSGANLAPYEMRGWCFFEATVSGLEKESSMLLDLGLGTAELELERANWNAVREASTSKRRPPLRPEDMAEELQKRTFTNSSDADVVAEKYASFFREVAAAAQTLDFTNYNRGQGWGDTEVMQLSRALPSFTACKKLCLCYHKKLGEKGLEHLHSSIMQMPALEKLELPIHLAKTKEGKALISDWQAAGKQVGWLHVGH
;
A
#
# COMPACT_ATOMS: atom_id res chain seq x y z
N VAL A 1 -12.72 -3.84 12.63
CA VAL A 1 -11.88 -2.62 12.59
C VAL A 1 -12.77 -1.42 12.87
N ARG A 2 -12.26 -0.31 13.40
CA ARG A 2 -12.97 0.98 13.44
C ARG A 2 -12.24 1.99 12.57
N LEU A 3 -12.99 2.80 11.81
CA LEU A 3 -12.42 3.85 10.97
C LEU A 3 -12.59 5.18 11.68
N LEU A 4 -11.54 5.99 11.72
CA LEU A 4 -11.60 7.34 12.26
C LEU A 4 -12.22 8.30 11.23
N SER A 5 -12.86 9.35 11.71
CA SER A 5 -13.25 10.49 10.89
C SER A 5 -12.03 11.36 10.57
N ALA A 6 -11.80 11.68 9.29
CA ALA A 6 -10.77 12.63 8.89
C ALA A 6 -11.09 14.04 9.42
N ALA A 7 -12.35 14.45 9.40
CA ALA A 7 -12.79 15.72 9.97
C ALA A 7 -12.46 15.81 11.48
N TRP A 8 -12.69 14.72 12.24
CA TRP A 8 -12.33 14.68 13.65
C TRP A 8 -10.81 14.79 13.88
N LEU A 9 -10.00 14.06 13.10
CA LEU A 9 -8.54 14.13 13.15
C LEU A 9 -8.01 15.54 12.86
N LEU A 10 -8.64 16.25 11.91
CA LEU A 10 -8.28 17.63 11.55
C LEU A 10 -8.72 18.66 12.59
N ALA A 11 -9.73 18.36 13.41
CA ALA A 11 -10.12 19.21 14.52
C ALA A 11 -9.12 19.17 15.70
N ARG A 12 -8.15 18.24 15.68
CA ARG A 12 -7.10 18.16 16.69
C ARG A 12 -5.99 19.17 16.39
N GLY A 13 -5.44 19.80 17.43
CA GLY A 13 -4.30 20.72 17.29
C GLY A 13 -3.02 20.02 16.83
N GLU A 14 -2.03 20.79 16.36
CA GLU A 14 -0.76 20.26 15.81
C GLU A 14 0.10 19.46 16.83
N ALA A 15 -0.11 19.71 18.13
CA ALA A 15 0.56 19.02 19.22
C ALA A 15 -0.17 17.74 19.67
N TYR A 16 -1.28 17.38 19.01
CA TYR A 16 -2.04 16.19 19.37
C TYR A 16 -1.27 14.91 19.08
N ILE A 17 -1.25 14.02 20.05
CA ILE A 17 -0.69 12.67 19.94
C ILE A 17 -1.85 11.70 19.81
N LEU A 18 -1.86 10.92 18.73
CA LEU A 18 -2.94 9.96 18.46
C LEU A 18 -3.02 8.94 19.59
N GLU A 19 -4.22 8.73 20.10
CA GLU A 19 -4.42 7.74 21.15
C GLU A 19 -4.80 6.39 20.60
N ARG A 20 -4.59 5.39 21.45
CA ARG A 20 -4.99 4.01 21.22
C ARG A 20 -6.51 3.90 21.07
N MET A 21 -6.97 2.95 20.24
CA MET A 21 -8.41 2.75 19.94
C MET A 21 -9.30 2.73 21.19
N GLN A 22 -8.88 2.00 22.23
CA GLN A 22 -9.68 1.84 23.45
C GLN A 22 -9.74 3.11 24.29
N ASP A 23 -8.73 3.95 24.24
CA ASP A 23 -8.67 5.21 24.98
C ASP A 23 -9.54 6.27 24.28
N LEU A 24 -9.48 6.32 22.95
CA LEU A 24 -10.42 7.10 22.13
C LEU A 24 -11.86 6.69 22.39
N GLN A 25 -12.14 5.39 22.41
CA GLN A 25 -13.50 4.89 22.62
C GLN A 25 -14.06 5.33 23.98
N ARG A 26 -13.28 5.25 25.06
CA ARG A 26 -13.71 5.69 26.39
C ARG A 26 -13.92 7.21 26.49
N ARG A 27 -13.11 7.99 25.77
CA ARG A 27 -13.20 9.45 25.79
C ARG A 27 -14.35 9.99 24.95
N CYS A 28 -14.56 9.39 23.78
CA CYS A 28 -15.50 9.83 22.78
C CYS A 28 -16.90 9.23 22.95
N ASP A 29 -17.24 8.73 24.14
CA ASP A 29 -18.60 8.34 24.48
C ASP A 29 -19.47 9.62 24.59
N GLY A 30 -20.14 10.00 23.49
CA GLY A 30 -20.98 11.20 23.40
C GLY A 30 -21.03 11.86 22.00
N ASP A 31 -21.05 13.20 21.96
CA ASP A 31 -21.18 14.03 20.74
C ASP A 31 -19.87 14.16 19.93
N GLU A 32 -18.72 13.87 20.53
CA GLU A 32 -17.41 13.97 19.87
C GLU A 32 -16.96 12.60 19.34
N ARG A 33 -17.57 12.14 18.24
CA ARG A 33 -17.30 10.81 17.70
C ARG A 33 -16.01 10.78 16.87
N ALA A 34 -14.95 10.22 17.45
CA ALA A 34 -13.70 9.95 16.72
C ALA A 34 -13.87 8.93 15.59
N PHE A 35 -14.83 8.02 15.74
CA PHE A 35 -15.06 6.92 14.83
C PHE A 35 -16.30 7.13 13.97
N LEU A 36 -16.22 6.72 12.72
CA LEU A 36 -17.37 6.64 11.84
C LEU A 36 -18.35 5.55 12.30
N GLU A 37 -19.63 5.81 12.08
CA GLU A 37 -20.66 4.78 12.19
C GLU A 37 -20.46 3.70 11.12
N PRO A 38 -20.77 2.41 11.40
CA PRO A 38 -20.54 1.33 10.45
C PRO A 38 -21.21 1.53 9.08
N GLY A 39 -22.43 2.08 9.05
CA GLY A 39 -23.13 2.39 7.80
C GLY A 39 -22.38 3.42 6.97
N ARG A 40 -21.90 4.49 7.62
CA ARG A 40 -21.12 5.53 6.93
C ARG A 40 -19.77 5.01 6.44
N ALA A 41 -19.11 4.17 7.22
CA ALA A 41 -17.87 3.52 6.81
C ALA A 41 -18.06 2.61 5.58
N ALA A 42 -19.18 1.89 5.49
CA ALA A 42 -19.52 1.07 4.34
C ALA A 42 -19.81 1.92 3.10
N GLU A 43 -20.58 3.01 3.24
CA GLU A 43 -20.81 3.96 2.15
C GLU A 43 -19.50 4.52 1.60
N LEU A 44 -18.58 4.95 2.46
CA LEU A 44 -17.29 5.50 2.04
C LEU A 44 -16.37 4.46 1.39
N LEU A 45 -16.49 3.17 1.74
CA LEU A 45 -15.74 2.10 1.08
C LEU A 45 -16.16 1.93 -0.39
N ASP A 46 -17.42 2.21 -0.71
CA ASP A 46 -17.92 2.16 -2.09
C ASP A 46 -17.64 3.44 -2.88
N GLN A 47 -17.11 4.48 -2.22
CA GLN A 47 -16.70 5.73 -2.85
C GLN A 47 -15.18 5.73 -3.08
N ARG A 48 -14.77 6.03 -4.31
CA ARG A 48 -13.35 6.18 -4.63
C ARG A 48 -12.76 7.31 -3.77
N PHE A 49 -11.60 7.06 -3.16
CA PHE A 49 -10.94 7.96 -2.21
C PHE A 49 -11.66 8.15 -0.86
N GLY A 50 -12.77 7.44 -0.61
CA GLY A 50 -13.53 7.57 0.64
C GLY A 50 -12.86 6.92 1.85
N ILE A 51 -11.94 5.96 1.64
CA ILE A 51 -11.17 5.30 2.70
C ILE A 51 -9.66 5.47 2.48
N VAL A 52 -8.94 5.88 3.53
CA VAL A 52 -7.48 5.99 3.56
C VAL A 52 -6.91 5.06 4.64
N ALA A 53 -6.11 4.08 4.24
CA ALA A 53 -5.32 3.23 5.12
C ALA A 53 -3.87 3.73 5.23
N ILE A 54 -3.34 3.79 6.45
CA ILE A 54 -2.03 4.36 6.74
C ILE A 54 -1.03 3.25 7.01
N SER A 55 -0.02 3.15 6.16
CA SER A 55 1.12 2.25 6.36
C SER A 55 2.32 3.04 6.88
N TYR A 56 2.85 2.65 8.04
CA TYR A 56 3.87 3.41 8.75
C TYR A 56 4.62 2.53 9.77
N GLY A 57 5.82 2.96 10.14
CA GLY A 57 6.64 2.27 11.13
C GLY A 57 6.46 2.84 12.54
N TRP A 58 6.28 1.95 13.52
CA TRP A 58 6.29 2.31 14.95
C TRP A 58 7.63 2.94 15.36
N LEU A 59 7.59 4.19 15.85
CA LEU A 59 8.78 4.96 16.23
C LEU A 59 9.29 4.67 17.64
N SER A 60 8.50 4.03 18.49
CA SER A 60 8.94 3.51 19.80
C SER A 60 8.23 2.20 20.13
N LYS A 61 8.64 1.52 21.20
CA LYS A 61 8.00 0.28 21.66
C LYS A 61 6.64 0.54 22.31
N ARG A 62 6.48 1.68 22.98
CA ARG A 62 5.28 2.03 23.75
C ARG A 62 4.23 2.73 22.93
N HIS A 63 4.65 3.55 21.96
CA HIS A 63 3.77 4.36 21.14
C HIS A 63 4.29 4.42 19.71
N PRO A 64 3.43 4.25 18.69
CA PRO A 64 3.90 4.21 17.32
C PRO A 64 4.34 5.60 16.80
N ASP A 65 3.86 6.69 17.40
CA ASP A 65 4.21 8.07 17.05
C ASP A 65 4.27 9.00 18.27
N PRO A 66 5.28 8.87 19.17
CA PRO A 66 5.28 9.52 20.48
C PRO A 66 5.38 11.05 20.43
N THR A 67 5.76 11.62 19.29
CA THR A 67 5.92 13.07 19.11
C THR A 67 4.98 13.66 18.06
N GLY A 68 4.03 12.88 17.54
CA GLY A 68 3.07 13.33 16.53
C GLY A 68 3.73 13.61 15.17
N PHE A 69 4.89 13.00 14.89
CA PHE A 69 5.60 13.16 13.62
C PHE A 69 4.76 12.66 12.44
N HIS A 70 4.22 11.44 12.56
CA HIS A 70 3.31 10.86 11.59
C HIS A 70 1.97 11.61 11.59
N MET A 71 1.45 11.97 12.77
CA MET A 71 0.20 12.73 12.93
C MET A 71 0.21 14.05 12.16
N ARG A 72 1.26 14.87 12.27
CA ARG A 72 1.39 16.12 11.52
C ARG A 72 1.38 15.90 10.00
N THR A 73 2.09 14.86 9.54
CA THR A 73 2.14 14.51 8.11
C THR A 73 0.76 14.09 7.60
N VAL A 74 0.07 13.25 8.37
CA VAL A 74 -1.28 12.77 8.05
C VAL A 74 -2.29 13.92 8.06
N GLN A 75 -2.26 14.81 9.06
CA GLN A 75 -3.15 15.98 9.10
C GLN A 75 -2.96 16.90 7.89
N ARG A 76 -1.71 17.18 7.49
CA ARG A 76 -1.43 18.00 6.28
C ARG A 76 -2.01 17.35 5.02
N TYR A 77 -1.82 16.04 4.87
CA TYR A 77 -2.40 15.28 3.77
C TYR A 77 -3.94 15.30 3.81
N LEU A 78 -4.55 14.95 4.95
CA LEU A 78 -5.99 14.90 5.11
C LEU A 78 -6.65 16.26 4.89
N LYS A 79 -5.99 17.37 5.23
CA LYS A 79 -6.49 18.72 4.97
C LYS A 79 -6.69 18.97 3.48
N SER A 80 -5.70 18.63 2.65
CA SER A 80 -5.80 18.80 1.19
C SER A 80 -6.76 17.78 0.58
N HIS A 81 -6.71 16.53 1.03
CA HIS A 81 -7.57 15.46 0.55
C HIS A 81 -9.06 15.71 0.85
N LEU A 82 -9.40 16.06 2.10
CA LEU A 82 -10.76 16.34 2.51
C LEU A 82 -11.34 17.55 1.77
N LEU A 83 -10.53 18.59 1.54
CA LEU A 83 -10.94 19.73 0.73
C LEU A 83 -11.27 19.33 -0.72
N TRP A 84 -10.46 18.44 -1.30
CA TRP A 84 -10.67 17.95 -2.65
C TRP A 84 -11.92 17.07 -2.76
N VAL A 85 -12.07 16.05 -1.89
CA VAL A 85 -13.23 15.15 -1.95
C VAL A 85 -14.57 15.84 -1.61
N LYS A 86 -14.55 16.98 -0.89
CA LYS A 86 -15.75 17.83 -0.73
C LYS A 86 -16.24 18.39 -2.05
N GLY A 87 -15.34 18.69 -2.98
CA GLY A 87 -15.70 19.03 -4.36
C GLY A 87 -16.32 17.85 -5.11
N GLU A 88 -16.01 16.62 -4.69
CA GLU A 88 -16.56 15.36 -5.19
C GLU A 88 -17.77 14.85 -4.37
N HIS A 89 -18.39 15.73 -3.56
CA HIS A 89 -19.58 15.44 -2.75
C HIS A 89 -19.37 14.45 -1.57
N LEU A 90 -18.14 14.25 -1.10
CA LEU A 90 -17.86 13.57 0.17
C LEU A 90 -17.61 14.60 1.28
N ASP A 91 -18.38 14.52 2.35
CA ASP A 91 -18.25 15.41 3.52
C ASP A 91 -17.16 14.98 4.51
N ASP A 92 -16.75 13.71 4.46
CA ASP A 92 -15.72 13.10 5.31
C ASP A 92 -14.99 11.93 4.60
N VAL A 93 -13.90 11.48 5.20
CA VAL A 93 -13.08 10.33 4.77
C VAL A 93 -12.85 9.40 5.95
N GLY A 94 -12.98 8.09 5.73
CA GLY A 94 -12.68 7.08 6.74
C GLY A 94 -11.18 6.78 6.77
N VAL A 95 -10.57 6.92 7.94
CA VAL A 95 -9.14 6.67 8.13
C VAL A 95 -8.92 5.37 8.89
N PHE A 96 -8.21 4.43 8.28
CA PHE A 96 -7.69 3.25 8.96
C PHE A 96 -6.25 3.52 9.42
N TRP A 97 -6.08 3.61 10.74
CA TRP A 97 -4.80 3.76 11.40
C TRP A 97 -4.69 2.68 12.46
N ASP A 98 -3.96 1.60 12.19
CA ASP A 98 -3.96 0.36 12.97
C ASP A 98 -4.01 0.52 14.50
N PHE A 99 -3.21 1.42 15.07
CA PHE A 99 -3.11 1.73 16.50
C PHE A 99 -4.42 2.29 17.09
N ALA A 100 -5.10 3.12 16.31
CA ALA A 100 -6.37 3.72 16.66
C ALA A 100 -7.59 2.97 16.09
N SER A 101 -7.39 2.01 15.18
CA SER A 101 -8.44 1.25 14.48
C SER A 101 -8.62 -0.20 14.96
N LEU A 102 -7.66 -0.72 15.72
CA LEU A 102 -7.64 -2.05 16.29
C LEU A 102 -7.34 -2.00 17.79
N PRO A 103 -7.86 -2.95 18.60
CA PRO A 103 -7.47 -3.05 20.00
C PRO A 103 -5.96 -3.30 20.13
N GLN A 104 -5.27 -2.47 20.91
CA GLN A 104 -3.83 -2.61 21.19
C GLN A 104 -3.58 -3.00 22.65
N ASP A 105 -2.42 -3.60 22.94
CA ASP A 105 -1.95 -3.72 24.32
C ASP A 105 -1.65 -2.32 24.87
N ALA A 106 -1.79 -2.14 26.18
CA ALA A 106 -1.50 -0.87 26.82
C ALA A 106 0.02 -0.67 27.02
N PRO A 107 0.50 0.58 27.08
CA PRO A 107 1.93 0.90 27.22
C PRO A 107 2.60 0.38 28.50
N ASP A 108 1.81 0.08 29.54
CA ASP A 108 2.23 -0.48 30.84
C ASP A 108 2.23 -2.01 30.86
N GLY A 109 1.96 -2.66 29.72
CA GLY A 109 1.91 -4.11 29.60
C GLY A 109 0.57 -4.71 29.98
N ILE A 110 -0.49 -3.89 30.19
CA ILE A 110 -1.84 -4.44 30.33
C ILE A 110 -2.27 -5.03 28.98
N GLU A 111 -2.44 -6.35 28.97
CA GLU A 111 -2.86 -7.08 27.78
C GLU A 111 -4.32 -6.77 27.41
N LYS A 112 -4.61 -6.88 26.10
CA LYS A 112 -5.98 -6.88 25.57
C LYS A 112 -6.90 -7.83 26.36
N THR A 113 -8.15 -7.45 26.59
CA THR A 113 -9.16 -8.37 27.14
C THR A 113 -9.42 -9.56 26.19
N ALA A 114 -10.11 -10.61 26.66
CA ALA A 114 -10.46 -11.74 25.80
C ALA A 114 -11.31 -11.31 24.58
N GLU A 115 -12.20 -10.33 24.76
CA GLU A 115 -13.03 -9.76 23.69
C GLU A 115 -12.21 -8.93 22.72
N GLU A 116 -11.32 -8.08 23.23
CA GLU A 116 -10.40 -7.28 22.43
C GLU A 116 -9.44 -8.17 21.61
N ARG A 117 -8.93 -9.27 22.19
CA ARG A 117 -8.12 -10.24 21.45
C ARG A 117 -8.90 -10.88 20.30
N ARG A 118 -10.17 -11.23 20.51
CA ARG A 118 -11.02 -11.76 19.43
C ARG A 118 -11.27 -10.71 18.35
N ALA A 119 -11.55 -9.47 18.75
CA ALA A 119 -11.75 -8.36 17.82
C ALA A 119 -10.47 -8.04 17.02
N PHE A 120 -9.31 -8.04 17.68
CA PHE A 120 -8.00 -7.88 17.05
C PHE A 120 -7.72 -8.98 16.02
N LYS A 121 -7.93 -10.26 16.38
CA LYS A 121 -7.76 -11.38 15.44
C LYS A 121 -8.67 -11.26 14.21
N ARG A 122 -9.94 -10.89 14.39
CA ARG A 122 -10.86 -10.61 13.26
C ARG A 122 -10.35 -9.43 12.42
N GLY A 123 -9.88 -8.37 13.07
CA GLY A 123 -9.30 -7.20 12.41
C GLY A 123 -8.05 -7.53 11.59
N LEU A 124 -7.15 -8.37 12.11
CA LEU A 124 -5.97 -8.85 11.39
C LEU A 124 -6.29 -9.62 10.11
N HIS A 125 -7.47 -10.25 10.00
CA HIS A 125 -7.92 -10.85 8.75
C HIS A 125 -8.35 -9.77 7.74
N ALA A 126 -9.02 -8.72 8.21
CA ALA A 126 -9.42 -7.58 7.38
C ALA A 126 -8.27 -6.68 6.92
N ILE A 127 -7.09 -6.71 7.57
CA ILE A 127 -5.92 -5.90 7.18
C ILE A 127 -5.52 -6.15 5.72
N GLY A 128 -5.45 -7.42 5.30
CA GLY A 128 -5.09 -7.76 3.91
C GLY A 128 -6.07 -7.16 2.90
N LEU A 129 -7.36 -7.11 3.26
CA LEU A 129 -8.40 -6.47 2.45
C LEU A 129 -8.24 -4.94 2.45
N LEU A 130 -8.00 -4.31 3.61
CA LEU A 130 -7.85 -2.85 3.66
C LEU A 130 -6.64 -2.34 2.89
N TYR A 131 -5.51 -3.05 2.92
CA TYR A 131 -4.34 -2.67 2.13
C TYR A 131 -4.35 -3.22 0.70
N GLY A 132 -5.09 -4.30 0.43
CA GLY A 132 -5.15 -4.97 -0.87
C GLY A 132 -6.29 -4.49 -1.79
N ASP A 133 -7.46 -4.17 -1.23
CA ASP A 133 -8.69 -3.85 -1.98
C ASP A 133 -8.52 -2.61 -2.86
N PRO A 134 -8.80 -2.67 -4.18
CA PRO A 134 -8.55 -1.55 -5.10
C PRO A 134 -9.38 -0.29 -4.79
N ARG A 135 -10.43 -0.37 -3.96
CA ARG A 135 -11.27 0.77 -3.56
C ARG A 135 -10.68 1.60 -2.41
N THR A 136 -9.81 1.01 -1.60
CA THR A 136 -9.15 1.73 -0.51
C THR A 136 -7.92 2.46 -1.03
N MET A 137 -7.69 3.67 -0.54
CA MET A 137 -6.44 4.38 -0.76
C MET A 137 -5.44 4.01 0.33
N VAL A 138 -4.17 3.85 -0.03
CA VAL A 138 -3.09 3.61 0.93
C VAL A 138 -2.10 4.76 0.86
N ILE A 139 -1.79 5.35 2.02
CA ILE A 139 -0.69 6.31 2.17
C ILE A 139 0.44 5.67 2.99
N GLN A 140 1.67 5.79 2.48
CA GLN A 140 2.88 5.29 3.10
C GLN A 140 3.64 6.46 3.74
N LEU A 141 3.99 6.31 5.01
CA LEU A 141 4.81 7.27 5.76
C LEU A 141 6.24 6.73 5.83
N THR A 142 6.97 6.86 4.72
CA THR A 142 8.31 6.25 4.57
C THR A 142 9.43 7.03 5.24
N LYS A 143 9.21 8.32 5.54
CA LYS A 143 10.15 9.14 6.30
C LYS A 143 10.17 8.75 7.77
N VAL A 144 11.36 8.82 8.35
CA VAL A 144 11.64 8.55 9.76
C VAL A 144 12.26 9.84 10.35
N PRO A 145 11.98 10.21 11.61
CA PRO A 145 12.60 11.40 12.21
C PRO A 145 14.13 11.35 12.19
N GLU A 146 14.77 12.50 11.97
CA GLU A 146 16.24 12.61 11.84
C GLU A 146 16.99 12.39 13.17
N ALA A 147 16.34 12.61 14.32
CA ALA A 147 16.93 12.43 15.64
C ALA A 147 16.05 11.50 16.48
N PRO A 148 16.61 10.78 17.48
CA PRO A 148 15.81 10.01 18.41
C PRO A 148 14.94 10.95 19.23
N GLN A 149 13.66 11.04 18.86
CA GLN A 149 12.67 11.85 19.54
C GLN A 149 11.90 11.04 20.60
N SER A 150 12.46 9.95 21.13
CA SER A 150 11.76 9.17 22.16
C SER A 150 11.73 9.98 23.46
N THR A 151 10.59 10.58 23.77
CA THR A 151 10.30 11.24 25.05
C THR A 151 9.90 10.23 26.14
N ASP A 152 9.64 8.98 25.76
CA ASP A 152 9.09 7.92 26.63
C ASP A 152 10.14 6.98 27.25
N GLY A 153 11.43 7.25 27.03
CA GLY A 153 12.55 6.46 27.55
C GLY A 153 12.76 5.08 26.92
N SER A 154 11.98 4.71 25.89
CA SER A 154 12.03 3.37 25.27
C SER A 154 12.99 3.24 24.07
N GLY A 155 13.68 4.33 23.72
CA GLY A 155 14.56 4.42 22.55
C GLY A 155 13.77 4.58 21.25
N ALA A 156 14.26 5.43 20.35
CA ALA A 156 13.63 5.64 19.05
C ALA A 156 13.97 4.48 18.09
N ASN A 157 12.95 3.90 17.46
CA ASN A 157 13.13 2.97 16.35
C ASN A 157 13.28 3.74 15.05
N LEU A 158 14.54 3.93 14.63
CA LEU A 158 14.90 4.64 13.41
C LEU A 158 15.12 3.71 12.20
N ALA A 159 14.70 2.44 12.29
CA ALA A 159 14.83 1.51 11.17
C ALA A 159 14.10 2.06 9.92
N PRO A 160 14.72 1.99 8.73
CA PRO A 160 14.07 2.40 7.49
C PRO A 160 12.74 1.67 7.27
N TYR A 161 11.78 2.34 6.63
CA TYR A 161 10.42 1.81 6.42
C TYR A 161 10.43 0.43 5.74
N GLU A 162 11.23 0.28 4.69
CA GLU A 162 11.35 -0.96 3.90
C GLU A 162 11.99 -2.13 4.67
N MET A 163 12.69 -1.84 5.77
CA MET A 163 13.30 -2.84 6.64
C MET A 163 12.31 -3.39 7.69
N ARG A 164 11.10 -2.84 7.77
CA ARG A 164 10.06 -3.25 8.73
C ARG A 164 9.11 -4.24 8.08
N GLY A 165 8.96 -5.42 8.68
CA GLY A 165 8.24 -6.55 8.07
C GLY A 165 6.77 -6.25 7.73
N TRP A 166 6.02 -5.63 8.65
CA TRP A 166 4.64 -5.20 8.40
C TRP A 166 4.54 -4.17 7.28
N CYS A 167 5.38 -3.13 7.30
CA CYS A 167 5.42 -2.11 6.24
C CYS A 167 5.76 -2.72 4.86
N PHE A 168 6.68 -3.68 4.82
CA PHE A 168 7.02 -4.40 3.59
C PHE A 168 5.85 -5.24 3.06
N PHE A 169 5.12 -5.91 3.94
CA PHE A 169 3.89 -6.62 3.60
C PHE A 169 2.82 -5.67 3.05
N GLU A 170 2.51 -4.60 3.78
CA GLU A 170 1.50 -3.60 3.40
C GLU A 170 1.83 -2.97 2.05
N ALA A 171 3.09 -2.61 1.81
CA ALA A 171 3.55 -2.09 0.53
C ALA A 171 3.37 -3.10 -0.61
N THR A 172 3.68 -4.37 -0.37
CA THR A 172 3.58 -5.44 -1.38
C THR A 172 2.13 -5.73 -1.76
N VAL A 173 1.23 -5.89 -0.78
CA VAL A 173 -0.19 -6.15 -1.07
C VAL A 173 -0.87 -4.93 -1.72
N SER A 174 -0.50 -3.72 -1.30
CA SER A 174 -1.02 -2.49 -1.91
C SER A 174 -0.54 -2.29 -3.34
N GLY A 175 0.64 -2.80 -3.68
CA GLY A 175 1.21 -2.68 -5.02
C GLY A 175 0.56 -3.60 -6.06
N LEU A 176 -0.29 -4.54 -5.67
CA LEU A 176 -0.71 -5.63 -6.56
C LEU A 176 -1.88 -5.26 -7.48
N GLU A 177 -3.03 -4.83 -6.93
CA GLU A 177 -4.23 -4.52 -7.74
C GLU A 177 -4.58 -3.04 -7.82
N LYS A 178 -4.10 -2.22 -6.88
CA LYS A 178 -4.49 -0.81 -6.80
C LYS A 178 -4.09 -0.05 -8.06
N GLU A 179 -4.83 1.00 -8.39
CA GLU A 179 -4.35 2.00 -9.34
C GLU A 179 -3.18 2.79 -8.74
N SER A 180 -2.29 3.33 -9.56
CA SER A 180 -1.15 4.16 -9.10
C SER A 180 -1.58 5.36 -8.26
N SER A 181 -2.73 5.95 -8.57
CA SER A 181 -3.32 7.06 -7.83
C SER A 181 -3.90 6.68 -6.46
N MET A 182 -4.04 5.39 -6.16
CA MET A 182 -4.58 4.86 -4.89
C MET A 182 -3.48 4.38 -3.93
N LEU A 183 -2.20 4.50 -4.30
CA LEU A 183 -1.05 4.16 -3.46
C LEU A 183 -0.02 5.29 -3.49
N LEU A 184 0.04 6.04 -2.39
CA LEU A 184 0.89 7.23 -2.27
C LEU A 184 1.99 7.03 -1.24
N ASP A 185 3.19 7.49 -1.54
CA ASP A 185 4.30 7.65 -0.61
C ASP A 185 4.46 9.13 -0.26
N LEU A 186 4.00 9.51 0.94
CA LEU A 186 4.05 10.89 1.41
C LEU A 186 5.48 11.36 1.72
N GLY A 187 6.43 10.43 1.86
CA GLY A 187 7.85 10.74 2.00
C GLY A 187 8.46 11.36 0.74
N LEU A 188 7.88 11.09 -0.43
CA LEU A 188 8.31 11.68 -1.71
C LEU A 188 7.71 13.08 -1.95
N GLY A 189 6.51 13.33 -1.42
CA GLY A 189 5.75 14.57 -1.64
C GLY A 189 5.87 15.61 -0.53
N THR A 190 6.93 15.56 0.30
CA THR A 190 7.05 16.45 1.47
C THR A 190 6.98 17.93 1.11
N ALA A 191 7.62 18.36 0.02
CA ALA A 191 7.61 19.75 -0.41
C ALA A 191 6.18 20.25 -0.69
N GLU A 192 5.37 19.45 -1.38
CA GLU A 192 3.97 19.78 -1.69
C GLU A 192 3.08 19.77 -0.44
N LEU A 193 3.35 18.88 0.51
CA LEU A 193 2.64 18.80 1.80
C LEU A 193 2.95 19.96 2.74
N GLU A 194 4.13 20.58 2.60
CA GLU A 194 4.60 21.68 3.45
C GLU A 194 4.13 23.06 2.99
N LEU A 195 3.52 23.15 1.80
CA LEU A 195 2.89 24.38 1.34
C LEU A 195 1.72 24.77 2.26
N GLU A 196 1.59 26.07 2.55
CA GLU A 196 0.51 26.62 3.38
C GLU A 196 -0.88 26.17 2.89
N ARG A 197 -1.02 26.05 1.57
CA ARG A 197 -2.20 25.54 0.87
C ARG A 197 -1.82 24.38 -0.04
N ALA A 198 -1.48 23.23 0.56
CA ALA A 198 -1.24 22.00 -0.17
C ALA A 198 -2.42 21.66 -1.11
N ASN A 199 -2.11 21.46 -2.39
CA ASN A 199 -3.08 21.02 -3.38
C ASN A 199 -3.04 19.49 -3.50
N TRP A 200 -4.18 18.82 -3.36
CA TRP A 200 -4.22 17.35 -3.36
C TRP A 200 -3.72 16.73 -4.67
N ASN A 201 -4.00 17.33 -5.84
CA ASN A 201 -3.51 16.79 -7.10
C ASN A 201 -1.98 16.88 -7.20
N ALA A 202 -1.40 18.00 -6.74
CA ALA A 202 0.06 18.17 -6.69
C ALA A 202 0.72 17.20 -5.70
N VAL A 203 0.14 17.07 -4.50
CA VAL A 203 0.59 16.09 -3.49
C VAL A 203 0.51 14.68 -4.07
N ARG A 204 -0.62 14.30 -4.68
CA ARG A 204 -0.82 12.98 -5.29
C ARG A 204 0.23 12.68 -6.36
N GLU A 205 0.49 13.65 -7.25
CA GLU A 205 1.50 13.48 -8.30
C GLU A 205 2.91 13.30 -7.72
N ALA A 206 3.31 14.19 -6.80
CA ALA A 206 4.62 14.15 -6.15
C ALA A 206 4.81 12.92 -5.25
N SER A 207 3.72 12.38 -4.69
CA SER A 207 3.70 11.20 -3.83
C SER A 207 3.42 9.89 -4.56
N THR A 208 3.50 9.83 -5.90
CA THR A 208 3.27 8.55 -6.61
C THR A 208 4.27 7.49 -6.13
N SER A 209 3.77 6.44 -5.47
CA SER A 209 4.64 5.44 -4.83
C SER A 209 5.46 4.64 -5.85
N LYS A 210 6.65 4.22 -5.43
CA LYS A 210 7.48 3.27 -6.17
C LYS A 210 6.96 1.86 -5.92
N ARG A 211 5.99 1.44 -6.73
CA ARG A 211 5.45 0.07 -6.72
C ARG A 211 6.56 -0.95 -6.95
N ARG A 212 6.55 -2.02 -6.17
CA ARG A 212 7.36 -3.22 -6.41
C ARG A 212 6.52 -4.27 -7.15
N PRO A 213 7.14 -5.10 -8.01
CA PRO A 213 6.44 -6.23 -8.57
C PRO A 213 5.97 -7.18 -7.46
N PRO A 214 4.86 -7.91 -7.66
CA PRO A 214 4.43 -8.94 -6.71
C PRO A 214 5.54 -9.98 -6.53
N LEU A 215 5.57 -10.57 -5.33
CA LEU A 215 6.41 -11.70 -4.99
C LEU A 215 5.56 -12.97 -5.11
N ARG A 216 6.14 -14.10 -5.52
CA ARG A 216 5.46 -15.36 -5.20
C ARG A 216 5.52 -15.59 -3.69
N PRO A 217 4.59 -16.36 -3.09
CA PRO A 217 4.54 -16.57 -1.64
C PRO A 217 5.87 -17.01 -1.01
N GLU A 218 6.62 -17.88 -1.67
CA GLU A 218 7.90 -18.39 -1.17
C GLU A 218 8.97 -17.27 -1.12
N ASP A 219 9.03 -16.42 -2.14
CA ASP A 219 9.98 -15.31 -2.18
C ASP A 219 9.62 -14.23 -1.15
N MET A 220 8.32 -14.02 -0.91
CA MET A 220 7.86 -13.14 0.16
C MET A 220 8.29 -13.66 1.53
N ALA A 221 8.12 -14.96 1.78
CA ALA A 221 8.54 -15.58 3.04
C ALA A 221 10.05 -15.37 3.26
N GLU A 222 10.88 -15.63 2.23
CA GLU A 222 12.33 -15.40 2.28
C GLU A 222 12.70 -13.92 2.55
N GLU A 223 11.99 -12.98 1.92
CA GLU A 223 12.23 -11.55 2.15
C GLU A 223 11.81 -11.11 3.55
N LEU A 224 10.70 -11.61 4.09
CA LEU A 224 10.23 -11.26 5.44
C LEU A 224 11.21 -11.74 6.52
N GLN A 225 11.90 -12.86 6.33
CA GLN A 225 12.95 -13.32 7.27
C GLN A 225 14.14 -12.35 7.36
N LYS A 226 14.31 -11.47 6.36
CA LYS A 226 15.38 -10.45 6.32
C LYS A 226 14.94 -9.12 6.94
N ARG A 227 13.73 -9.05 7.51
CA ARG A 227 13.12 -7.80 8.01
C ARG A 227 12.96 -7.82 9.52
N THR A 228 12.87 -6.63 10.09
CA THR A 228 12.68 -6.44 11.53
C THR A 228 11.19 -6.50 11.85
N PHE A 229 10.85 -7.30 12.85
CA PHE A 229 9.54 -7.33 13.48
C PHE A 229 9.65 -6.95 14.95
N THR A 230 8.59 -6.33 15.48
CA THR A 230 8.48 -6.07 16.92
C THR A 230 8.32 -7.39 17.69
N ASN A 231 7.74 -8.41 17.06
CA ASN A 231 7.63 -9.77 17.58
C ASN A 231 8.15 -10.78 16.54
N SER A 232 9.10 -11.62 16.91
CA SER A 232 9.75 -12.56 15.98
C SER A 232 8.79 -13.59 15.37
N SER A 233 7.68 -13.91 16.03
CA SER A 233 6.64 -14.80 15.47
C SER A 233 5.83 -14.17 14.33
N ASP A 234 5.93 -12.85 14.14
CA ASP A 234 5.12 -12.16 13.13
C ASP A 234 5.56 -12.50 11.70
N ALA A 235 6.83 -12.89 11.48
CA ALA A 235 7.33 -13.18 10.13
C ALA A 235 6.52 -14.27 9.43
N ASP A 236 6.32 -15.41 10.09
CA ASP A 236 5.57 -16.54 9.52
C ASP A 236 4.07 -16.22 9.40
N VAL A 237 3.51 -15.51 10.39
CA VAL A 237 2.12 -15.07 10.37
C VAL A 237 1.85 -14.13 9.19
N VAL A 238 2.78 -13.21 8.92
CA VAL A 238 2.66 -12.25 7.81
C VAL A 238 2.92 -12.93 6.47
N ALA A 239 3.84 -13.90 6.40
CA ALA A 239 4.05 -14.71 5.21
C ALA A 239 2.79 -15.51 4.84
N GLU A 240 2.13 -16.15 5.81
CA GLU A 240 0.88 -16.90 5.55
C GLU A 240 -0.26 -15.97 5.12
N LYS A 241 -0.37 -14.78 5.73
CA LYS A 241 -1.32 -13.74 5.31
C LYS A 241 -1.10 -13.34 3.86
N TYR A 242 0.15 -13.13 3.47
CA TYR A 242 0.49 -12.84 2.10
C TYR A 242 0.13 -13.98 1.16
N ALA A 243 0.46 -15.23 1.52
CA ALA A 243 0.14 -16.39 0.72
C ALA A 243 -1.37 -16.56 0.49
N SER A 244 -2.20 -16.32 1.51
CA SER A 244 -3.67 -16.31 1.37
C SER A 244 -4.13 -15.22 0.40
N PHE A 245 -3.71 -13.97 0.64
CA PHE A 245 -4.06 -12.83 -0.20
C PHE A 245 -3.64 -13.04 -1.66
N PHE A 246 -2.39 -13.44 -1.88
CA PHE A 246 -1.84 -13.67 -3.21
C PHE A 246 -2.62 -14.75 -3.96
N ARG A 247 -2.99 -15.87 -3.30
CA ARG A 247 -3.77 -16.93 -3.93
C ARG A 247 -5.16 -16.44 -4.34
N GLU A 248 -5.84 -15.71 -3.47
CA GLU A 248 -7.17 -15.15 -3.74
C GLU A 248 -7.12 -14.19 -4.94
N VAL A 249 -6.18 -13.26 -4.93
CA VAL A 249 -6.04 -12.30 -6.01
C VAL A 249 -5.58 -12.96 -7.31
N ALA A 250 -4.56 -13.82 -7.26
CA ALA A 250 -4.05 -14.48 -8.46
C ALA A 250 -5.11 -15.34 -9.15
N ALA A 251 -6.00 -15.97 -8.38
CA ALA A 251 -7.12 -16.74 -8.93
C ALA A 251 -8.19 -15.85 -9.60
N ALA A 252 -8.40 -14.62 -9.13
CA ALA A 252 -9.51 -13.77 -9.55
C ALA A 252 -9.12 -12.66 -10.55
N ALA A 253 -7.87 -12.18 -10.53
CA ALA A 253 -7.45 -11.01 -11.28
C ALA A 253 -7.49 -11.25 -12.80
N GLN A 254 -8.34 -10.49 -13.49
CA GLN A 254 -8.46 -10.54 -14.96
C GLN A 254 -7.54 -9.53 -15.66
N THR A 255 -7.09 -8.50 -14.95
CA THR A 255 -6.18 -7.47 -15.47
C THR A 255 -5.13 -7.17 -14.42
N LEU A 256 -3.86 -7.21 -14.83
CA LEU A 256 -2.71 -6.78 -14.06
C LEU A 256 -2.13 -5.53 -14.70
N ASP A 257 -2.36 -4.38 -14.06
CA ASP A 257 -1.80 -3.11 -14.51
C ASP A 257 -0.64 -2.68 -13.61
N PHE A 258 0.57 -2.87 -14.13
CA PHE A 258 1.82 -2.45 -13.52
C PHE A 258 2.46 -1.28 -14.27
N THR A 259 1.67 -0.51 -15.01
CA THR A 259 2.15 0.66 -15.75
C THR A 259 2.87 1.63 -14.81
N ASN A 260 4.06 2.06 -15.24
CA ASN A 260 4.86 3.00 -14.48
C ASN A 260 4.40 4.45 -14.70
N TYR A 261 3.39 4.86 -13.93
CA TYR A 261 2.87 6.23 -13.96
C TYR A 261 3.77 7.24 -13.23
N ASN A 262 4.76 6.78 -12.47
CA ASN A 262 5.75 7.70 -11.89
C ASN A 262 6.72 8.19 -12.98
N ARG A 263 7.19 9.44 -12.88
CA ARG A 263 8.17 10.03 -13.80
C ARG A 263 9.58 9.40 -13.69
N GLY A 264 9.71 8.32 -12.92
CA GLY A 264 10.96 7.60 -12.73
C GLY A 264 11.34 6.68 -13.90
N GLN A 265 12.44 5.96 -13.72
CA GLN A 265 12.96 5.04 -14.74
C GLN A 265 12.20 3.70 -14.80
N GLY A 266 11.34 3.42 -13.81
CA GLY A 266 10.60 2.16 -13.71
C GLY A 266 11.48 0.96 -13.35
N TRP A 267 10.89 -0.24 -13.49
CA TRP A 267 11.52 -1.53 -13.24
C TRP A 267 12.60 -1.86 -14.28
N GLY A 268 13.66 -2.53 -13.84
CA GLY A 268 14.67 -3.14 -14.69
C GLY A 268 14.50 -4.64 -14.80
N ASP A 269 15.51 -5.31 -15.33
CA ASP A 269 15.51 -6.76 -15.55
C ASP A 269 15.27 -7.53 -14.24
N THR A 270 15.91 -7.13 -13.14
CA THR A 270 15.78 -7.81 -11.84
C THR A 270 14.35 -7.81 -11.33
N GLU A 271 13.68 -6.67 -11.36
CA GLU A 271 12.28 -6.56 -10.93
C GLU A 271 11.36 -7.38 -11.84
N VAL A 272 11.59 -7.39 -13.15
CA VAL A 272 10.77 -8.17 -14.09
C VAL A 272 11.01 -9.67 -13.96
N MET A 273 12.23 -10.10 -13.64
CA MET A 273 12.52 -11.49 -13.28
C MET A 273 11.76 -11.94 -12.03
N GLN A 274 11.62 -11.06 -11.03
CA GLN A 274 10.79 -11.36 -9.86
C GLN A 274 9.32 -11.50 -10.26
N LEU A 275 8.79 -10.54 -11.03
CA LEU A 275 7.42 -10.59 -11.55
C LEU A 275 7.16 -11.89 -12.32
N SER A 276 8.10 -12.29 -13.20
CA SER A 276 7.94 -13.44 -14.08
C SER A 276 7.70 -14.73 -13.29
N ARG A 277 8.30 -14.86 -12.10
CA ARG A 277 8.09 -16.02 -11.21
C ARG A 277 6.70 -16.07 -10.59
N ALA A 278 6.03 -14.92 -10.43
CA ALA A 278 4.69 -14.83 -9.86
C ALA A 278 3.59 -15.00 -10.92
N LEU A 279 3.83 -14.52 -12.16
CA LEU A 279 2.86 -14.47 -13.25
C LEU A 279 2.11 -15.79 -13.55
N PRO A 280 2.74 -16.99 -13.54
CA PRO A 280 2.04 -18.24 -13.81
C PRO A 280 0.88 -18.55 -12.84
N SER A 281 0.88 -17.95 -11.65
CA SER A 281 -0.22 -18.11 -10.69
C SER A 281 -1.50 -17.40 -11.12
N PHE A 282 -1.41 -16.42 -12.02
CA PHE A 282 -2.52 -15.59 -12.45
C PHE A 282 -3.28 -16.23 -13.62
N THR A 283 -3.90 -17.38 -13.39
CA THR A 283 -4.50 -18.20 -14.45
C THR A 283 -5.73 -17.56 -15.11
N ALA A 284 -6.40 -16.62 -14.43
CA ALA A 284 -7.56 -15.88 -14.95
C ALA A 284 -7.20 -14.56 -15.66
N CYS A 285 -5.91 -14.18 -15.65
CA CYS A 285 -5.47 -12.89 -16.17
C CYS A 285 -5.53 -12.85 -17.69
N LYS A 286 -6.30 -11.89 -18.23
CA LYS A 286 -6.51 -11.64 -19.66
C LYS A 286 -5.66 -10.51 -20.21
N LYS A 287 -5.28 -9.55 -19.36
CA LYS A 287 -4.49 -8.37 -19.73
C LYS A 287 -3.34 -8.14 -18.76
N LEU A 288 -2.12 -8.03 -19.28
CA LEU A 288 -0.93 -7.59 -18.53
C LEU A 288 -0.37 -6.29 -19.12
N CYS A 289 -0.19 -5.26 -18.30
CA CYS A 289 0.38 -3.97 -18.68
C CYS A 289 1.68 -3.70 -17.92
N LEU A 290 2.78 -3.48 -18.65
CA LEU A 290 4.11 -3.14 -18.12
C LEU A 290 4.66 -1.89 -18.80
N CYS A 291 3.78 -0.95 -19.13
CA CYS A 291 4.15 0.25 -19.87
C CYS A 291 5.03 1.18 -19.04
N TYR A 292 5.84 2.00 -19.74
CA TYR A 292 6.66 3.06 -19.16
C TYR A 292 7.83 2.62 -18.24
N HIS A 293 8.19 1.32 -18.25
CA HIS A 293 9.42 0.84 -17.61
C HIS A 293 10.64 1.03 -18.54
N LYS A 294 11.36 2.15 -18.40
CA LYS A 294 12.50 2.51 -19.27
C LYS A 294 13.73 1.61 -19.07
N LYS A 295 13.85 1.00 -17.89
CA LYS A 295 14.99 0.14 -17.51
C LYS A 295 14.82 -1.34 -17.87
N LEU A 296 13.62 -1.77 -18.29
CA LEU A 296 13.41 -3.14 -18.72
C LEU A 296 14.21 -3.42 -19.99
N GLY A 297 15.09 -4.41 -19.95
CA GLY A 297 15.96 -4.84 -21.05
C GLY A 297 15.59 -6.23 -21.58
N GLU A 298 16.47 -6.78 -22.42
CA GLU A 298 16.25 -8.09 -23.06
C GLU A 298 16.23 -9.25 -22.05
N LYS A 299 17.06 -9.20 -20.99
CA LYS A 299 17.10 -10.29 -20.01
C LYS A 299 15.80 -10.40 -19.23
N GLY A 300 15.25 -9.27 -18.78
CA GLY A 300 13.95 -9.25 -18.12
C GLY A 300 12.84 -9.72 -19.07
N LEU A 301 12.91 -9.33 -20.34
CA LEU A 301 11.95 -9.75 -21.36
C LEU A 301 12.01 -11.25 -21.65
N GLU A 302 13.19 -11.86 -21.67
CA GLU A 302 13.38 -13.31 -21.87
C GLU A 302 12.68 -14.12 -20.77
N HIS A 303 12.88 -13.74 -19.51
CA HIS A 303 12.20 -14.36 -18.37
C HIS A 303 10.68 -14.14 -18.40
N LEU A 304 10.27 -12.92 -18.78
CA LEU A 304 8.86 -12.58 -18.94
C LEU A 304 8.23 -13.45 -20.03
N HIS A 305 8.87 -13.59 -21.19
CA HIS A 305 8.40 -14.36 -22.35
C HIS A 305 8.06 -15.81 -21.96
N SER A 306 8.98 -16.52 -21.30
CA SER A 306 8.73 -17.88 -20.83
C SER A 306 7.51 -17.98 -19.90
N SER A 307 7.32 -16.97 -19.05
CA SER A 307 6.27 -16.97 -18.02
C SER A 307 4.88 -16.65 -18.60
N ILE A 308 4.79 -15.67 -19.51
CA ILE A 308 3.51 -15.28 -20.13
C ILE A 308 2.96 -16.36 -21.07
N MET A 309 3.82 -17.20 -21.65
CA MET A 309 3.39 -18.35 -22.45
C MET A 309 2.73 -19.45 -21.60
N GLN A 310 2.96 -19.45 -20.28
CA GLN A 310 2.32 -20.36 -19.32
C GLN A 310 0.99 -19.81 -18.78
N MET A 311 0.61 -18.58 -19.14
CA MET A 311 -0.64 -17.96 -18.68
C MET A 311 -1.79 -18.29 -19.65
N PRO A 312 -2.72 -19.18 -19.28
CA PRO A 312 -3.69 -19.75 -20.24
C PRO A 312 -4.72 -18.74 -20.74
N ALA A 313 -5.16 -17.82 -19.89
CA ALA A 313 -6.17 -16.81 -20.23
C ALA A 313 -5.60 -15.52 -20.82
N LEU A 314 -4.27 -15.37 -20.89
CA LEU A 314 -3.66 -14.10 -21.27
C LEU A 314 -3.84 -13.84 -22.77
N GLU A 315 -4.61 -12.80 -23.09
CA GLU A 315 -5.02 -12.43 -24.44
C GLU A 315 -4.34 -11.14 -24.93
N LYS A 316 -4.06 -10.22 -23.99
CA LYS A 316 -3.51 -8.90 -24.25
C LYS A 316 -2.27 -8.62 -23.41
N LEU A 317 -1.22 -8.18 -24.09
CA LEU A 317 0.03 -7.77 -23.46
C LEU A 317 0.40 -6.36 -23.92
N GLU A 318 0.72 -5.48 -22.98
CA GLU A 318 1.19 -4.11 -23.24
C GLU A 318 2.59 -3.92 -22.66
N LEU A 319 3.58 -3.67 -23.53
CA LEU A 319 5.01 -3.56 -23.18
C LEU A 319 5.61 -2.21 -23.60
N PRO A 320 6.77 -1.82 -23.02
CA PRO A 320 7.53 -0.66 -23.47
C PRO A 320 7.97 -0.75 -24.94
N ILE A 321 7.73 0.30 -25.72
CA ILE A 321 8.01 0.33 -27.17
C ILE A 321 9.48 0.07 -27.54
N HIS A 322 10.45 0.41 -26.68
CA HIS A 322 11.87 0.24 -26.99
C HIS A 322 12.27 -1.23 -27.09
N LEU A 323 11.47 -2.13 -26.53
CA LEU A 323 11.69 -3.58 -26.61
C LEU A 323 11.21 -4.18 -27.93
N ALA A 324 10.32 -3.52 -28.67
CA ALA A 324 9.71 -4.10 -29.88
C ALA A 324 10.72 -4.46 -30.98
N LYS A 325 11.89 -3.82 -30.98
CA LYS A 325 12.94 -4.02 -32.00
C LYS A 325 14.08 -4.92 -31.53
N THR A 326 14.09 -5.33 -30.27
CA THR A 326 15.13 -6.20 -29.70
C THR A 326 14.99 -7.62 -30.25
N LYS A 327 16.02 -8.47 -30.06
CA LYS A 327 15.96 -9.87 -30.51
C LYS A 327 14.81 -10.58 -29.81
N GLU A 328 14.73 -10.40 -28.50
CA GLU A 328 13.72 -11.05 -27.67
C GLU A 328 12.31 -10.50 -27.93
N GLY A 329 12.17 -9.19 -28.15
CA GLY A 329 10.88 -8.61 -28.49
C GLY A 329 10.31 -9.13 -29.81
N LYS A 330 11.17 -9.37 -30.82
CA LYS A 330 10.76 -9.98 -32.09
C LYS A 330 10.35 -11.44 -31.92
N ALA A 331 11.09 -12.21 -31.11
CA ALA A 331 10.74 -13.60 -30.81
C ALA A 331 9.38 -13.69 -30.13
N LEU A 332 9.16 -12.87 -29.10
CA LEU A 332 7.88 -12.78 -28.41
C LEU A 332 6.72 -12.42 -29.36
N ILE A 333 6.88 -11.44 -30.25
CA ILE A 333 5.83 -11.10 -31.23
C ILE A 333 5.47 -12.30 -32.11
N SER A 334 6.50 -13.00 -32.61
CA SER A 334 6.32 -14.19 -33.46
C SER A 334 5.52 -15.27 -32.73
N ASP A 335 5.93 -15.61 -31.52
CA ASP A 335 5.29 -16.67 -30.72
C ASP A 335 3.87 -16.27 -30.29
N TRP A 336 3.64 -14.98 -29.98
CA TRP A 336 2.33 -14.46 -29.62
C TRP A 336 1.34 -14.48 -30.80
N GLN A 337 1.82 -14.13 -31.99
CA GLN A 337 1.03 -14.21 -33.23
C GLN A 337 0.73 -15.66 -33.60
N ALA A 338 1.71 -16.56 -33.46
CA ALA A 338 1.51 -17.99 -33.68
C ALA A 338 0.46 -18.59 -32.73
N ALA A 339 0.35 -18.05 -31.51
CA ALA A 339 -0.68 -18.40 -30.54
C ALA A 339 -2.05 -17.73 -30.79
N GLY A 340 -2.20 -16.91 -31.85
CA GLY A 340 -3.45 -16.24 -32.19
C GLY A 340 -3.83 -15.07 -31.26
N LYS A 341 -2.86 -14.51 -30.53
CA LYS A 341 -3.08 -13.48 -29.50
C LYS A 341 -2.70 -12.08 -29.99
N GLN A 342 -3.17 -11.02 -29.31
CA GLN A 342 -2.86 -9.63 -29.67
C GLN A 342 -1.79 -9.02 -28.75
N VAL A 343 -0.77 -8.37 -29.33
CA VAL A 343 0.22 -7.56 -28.57
C VAL A 343 -0.01 -6.08 -28.85
N GLY A 344 -0.13 -5.29 -27.78
CA GLY A 344 -0.06 -3.84 -27.83
C GLY A 344 1.35 -3.36 -27.48
N TRP A 345 1.87 -2.38 -28.22
CA TRP A 345 3.12 -1.70 -27.88
C TRP A 345 2.81 -0.25 -27.62
N LEU A 346 3.04 0.22 -26.38
CA LEU A 346 2.71 1.59 -25.98
C LEU A 346 3.98 2.44 -25.91
N HIS A 347 3.95 3.58 -26.59
CA HIS A 347 4.99 4.59 -26.57
C HIS A 347 5.06 5.23 -25.20
N VAL A 348 6.27 5.34 -24.62
CA VAL A 348 6.54 6.27 -23.51
C VAL A 348 6.18 7.67 -23.98
N GLY A 349 5.18 8.29 -23.35
CA GLY A 349 4.87 9.70 -23.58
C GLY A 349 6.12 10.54 -23.33
N HIS A 350 6.44 11.41 -24.27
CA HIS A 350 7.57 12.35 -24.18
C HIS A 350 7.32 13.42 -23.12
#